data_AF-A4I5M2-F1
#
_entry.id   AF-A4I5M2-F1
#
_cell.length_a   1.000
_cell.length_b   1.000
_cell.length_c   1.000
_cell.angle_alpha   90.00
_cell.angle_beta   90.00
_cell.angle_gamma   90.00
#
_symmetry.space_group_name_H-M   'P 1'
#
loop_
_entity.id
_entity.type
_entity.pdbx_description
1 polymer ?
#
loop_
_entity_poly.entity_id
_entity_poly.type
_entity_poly.pdbx_seq_one_letter_code
_entity_poly.pdbx_strand_id
1 'polypeptide(L)'
;MSTMSSPRSEMSVSTALPETDESRLMFYAEVLMANVPSLIADLSSAKYAFLSFSEKTRIEVKQKSALIQSIGRTFTSLQNSSKSLIAARQSLQECETKLVRAAPPTFVTSAEALHLSSARAHGDTTGAEQNGNASAEATAAELRRLSAATPDNVVILNEEDIRPVREAEEAYEKESAVYAEIAKACNKMEDAFDHAHDQCRVMTEHVQDLKWKFDEVYNGWKSAERERWVVRVMRDELEDRRAIMTEALLGIKAVEEECRSQEFRIIEGSIAHAQAEADVIKAELQAKRSRYELELATYQIAYKEQQAEVESLREHCKLLRSHQRDLEILAKKQQLEEMDRNCLRKLMMATLTLTPSKYGKAEDRTLTSEQQMEVRNDHLLVSVLAARISVLEEQRKTVGGLLASARGMGKSNDVSATVEQIRTLLEPEVQLDEDALTGD
;
A
#
# COMPACT_ATOMS: atom_id res chain seq x y z
N MET A 1 28.40 16.28 -46.62
CA MET A 1 29.50 16.41 -47.59
C MET A 1 30.43 15.22 -47.43
N SER A 2 30.32 14.25 -48.35
CA SER A 2 31.35 13.29 -48.77
C SER A 2 30.64 12.21 -49.58
N THR A 3 30.46 12.51 -50.86
CA THR A 3 30.15 11.55 -51.91
C THR A 3 31.36 10.65 -52.09
N MET A 4 31.26 9.39 -51.68
CA MET A 4 32.25 8.36 -52.00
C MET A 4 31.68 7.48 -53.11
N SER A 5 32.33 7.64 -54.26
CA SER A 5 32.04 7.11 -55.57
C SER A 5 32.22 5.59 -55.62
N SER A 6 31.24 4.86 -56.19
CA SER A 6 31.44 3.48 -56.62
C SER A 6 32.49 3.40 -57.74
N PRO A 7 33.47 2.49 -57.68
CA PRO A 7 34.26 2.16 -58.84
C PRO A 7 33.46 1.18 -59.70
N ARG A 8 32.85 1.68 -60.78
CA ARG A 8 32.50 0.86 -61.94
C ARG A 8 33.81 0.35 -62.54
N SER A 9 34.15 -0.91 -62.28
CA SER A 9 35.11 -1.65 -63.12
C SER A 9 34.29 -2.46 -64.12
N GLU A 10 34.11 -1.88 -65.30
CA GLU A 10 33.62 -2.58 -66.48
C GLU A 10 34.73 -3.52 -66.95
N MET A 11 34.75 -4.77 -66.48
CA MET A 11 35.45 -5.86 -67.15
C MET A 11 34.48 -6.53 -68.11
N SER A 12 34.48 -6.05 -69.34
CA SER A 12 33.90 -6.71 -70.51
C SER A 12 34.67 -8.00 -70.81
N VAL A 13 34.27 -9.12 -70.21
CA VAL A 13 34.71 -10.47 -70.59
C VAL A 13 33.58 -11.14 -71.37
N SER A 14 33.89 -11.61 -72.57
CA SER A 14 32.98 -12.24 -73.53
C SER A 14 32.10 -13.32 -72.87
N THR A 15 30.79 -13.13 -72.91
CA THR A 15 29.75 -14.03 -72.35
C THR A 15 29.46 -15.22 -73.26
N ALA A 16 30.48 -16.00 -73.61
CA ALA A 16 30.31 -17.34 -74.17
C ALA A 16 30.86 -18.36 -73.18
N LEU A 17 29.96 -19.12 -72.55
CA LEU A 17 30.32 -20.27 -71.71
C LEU A 17 31.05 -21.29 -72.58
N PRO A 18 32.27 -21.73 -72.21
CA PRO A 18 33.04 -22.62 -73.06
C PRO A 18 32.45 -24.05 -73.04
N GLU A 19 32.49 -24.73 -74.19
CA GLU A 19 31.61 -25.89 -74.48
C GLU A 19 31.99 -27.17 -73.72
N THR A 20 33.25 -27.34 -73.33
CA THR A 20 33.74 -28.55 -72.66
C THR A 20 33.84 -28.36 -71.14
N ASP A 21 33.51 -29.39 -70.36
CA ASP A 21 33.49 -29.30 -68.89
C ASP A 21 34.85 -28.89 -68.29
N GLU A 22 35.96 -29.31 -68.91
CA GLU A 22 37.33 -28.90 -68.53
C GLU A 22 37.54 -27.39 -68.71
N SER A 23 37.07 -26.83 -69.84
CA SER A 23 37.17 -25.40 -70.10
C SER A 23 36.28 -24.56 -69.18
N ARG A 24 35.12 -25.07 -68.75
CA ARG A 24 34.27 -24.41 -67.75
C ARG A 24 34.92 -24.41 -66.37
N LEU A 25 35.53 -25.53 -65.97
CA LEU A 25 36.26 -25.61 -64.70
C LEU A 25 37.42 -24.61 -64.65
N MET A 26 38.20 -24.52 -65.73
CA MET A 26 39.28 -23.54 -65.84
C MET A 26 38.74 -22.12 -65.81
N PHE A 27 37.65 -21.82 -66.52
CA PHE A 27 37.00 -20.51 -66.50
C PHE A 27 36.53 -20.12 -65.09
N TYR A 28 35.87 -21.03 -64.36
CA TYR A 28 35.45 -20.75 -62.98
C TYR A 28 36.64 -20.56 -62.04
N ALA A 29 37.70 -21.36 -62.18
CA ALA A 29 38.93 -21.17 -61.42
C ALA A 29 39.57 -19.81 -61.70
N GLU A 30 39.58 -19.36 -62.96
CA GLU A 30 40.14 -18.09 -63.38
C GLU A 30 39.32 -16.89 -62.86
N VAL A 31 37.98 -16.97 -62.92
CA VAL A 31 37.07 -15.98 -62.32
C VAL A 31 37.27 -15.92 -60.80
N LEU A 32 37.43 -17.06 -60.14
CA LEU A 32 37.66 -17.10 -58.69
C LEU A 32 39.01 -16.47 -58.35
N MET A 33 40.05 -16.76 -59.13
CA MET A 33 41.40 -16.18 -59.00
C MET A 33 41.43 -14.67 -59.22
N ALA A 34 40.67 -14.17 -60.19
CA ALA A 34 40.56 -12.73 -60.44
C ALA A 34 39.94 -11.97 -59.26
N ASN A 35 39.11 -12.65 -58.45
CA ASN A 35 38.43 -12.06 -57.29
C ASN A 35 39.17 -12.28 -55.95
N VAL A 36 40.23 -13.10 -55.89
CA VAL A 36 41.01 -13.30 -54.64
C VAL A 36 41.62 -11.99 -54.11
N PRO A 37 42.18 -11.10 -54.94
CA PRO A 37 42.72 -9.82 -54.45
C PRO A 37 41.67 -8.89 -53.84
N SER A 38 40.43 -8.85 -54.38
CA SER A 38 39.34 -8.04 -53.81
C SER A 38 38.83 -8.63 -52.49
N LEU A 39 38.73 -9.96 -52.39
CA LEU A 39 38.43 -10.67 -51.14
C LEU A 39 39.48 -10.38 -50.05
N ILE A 40 40.77 -10.41 -50.41
CA ILE A 40 41.86 -10.09 -49.46
C ILE A 40 41.81 -8.60 -49.03
N ALA A 41 41.47 -7.69 -49.95
CA ALA A 41 41.34 -6.27 -49.65
C ALA A 41 40.19 -5.99 -48.66
N ASP A 42 39.01 -6.59 -48.86
CA ASP A 42 37.87 -6.47 -47.94
C ASP A 42 38.21 -7.00 -46.54
N LEU A 43 39.03 -8.06 -46.46
CA LEU A 43 39.49 -8.64 -45.20
C LEU A 43 40.57 -7.84 -44.49
N SER A 44 41.39 -7.08 -45.22
CA SER A 44 42.33 -6.13 -44.61
C SER A 44 41.59 -5.00 -43.88
N SER A 45 40.37 -4.65 -44.32
CA SER A 45 39.47 -3.76 -43.59
C SER A 45 38.91 -4.41 -42.30
N ALA A 46 38.70 -5.73 -42.29
CA ALA A 46 38.26 -6.48 -41.11
C ALA A 46 39.32 -6.59 -40.00
N LYS A 47 40.60 -6.28 -40.30
CA LYS A 47 41.65 -6.12 -39.27
C LYS A 47 41.29 -5.05 -38.23
N TYR A 48 40.52 -4.03 -38.62
CA TYR A 48 39.99 -3.02 -37.69
C TYR A 48 38.75 -3.49 -36.91
N ALA A 49 38.05 -4.52 -37.40
CA ALA A 49 36.92 -5.14 -36.68
C ALA A 49 37.36 -6.06 -35.54
N PHE A 50 38.60 -6.57 -35.56
CA PHE A 50 39.19 -7.33 -34.45
C PHE A 50 39.35 -6.51 -33.16
N LEU A 51 39.36 -5.18 -33.26
CA LEU A 51 39.37 -4.27 -32.09
C LEU A 51 37.95 -3.90 -31.61
N SER A 52 36.89 -4.41 -32.24
CA SER A 52 35.52 -4.18 -31.79
C SER A 52 35.11 -5.16 -30.68
N PHE A 53 34.44 -4.65 -29.64
CA PHE A 53 34.15 -5.35 -28.38
C PHE A 53 33.07 -6.45 -28.45
N SER A 54 32.57 -6.82 -29.63
CA SER A 54 31.50 -7.81 -29.77
C SER A 54 32.08 -9.20 -30.05
N GLU A 55 31.80 -10.16 -29.16
CA GLU A 55 32.19 -11.57 -29.29
C GLU A 55 31.72 -12.18 -30.62
N LYS A 56 30.53 -11.76 -31.09
CA LYS A 56 29.95 -12.17 -32.37
C LYS A 56 30.87 -11.81 -33.55
N THR A 57 31.39 -10.59 -33.56
CA THR A 57 32.28 -10.10 -34.62
C THR A 57 33.63 -10.83 -34.58
N ARG A 58 34.14 -11.14 -33.38
CA ARG A 58 35.39 -11.92 -33.23
C ARG A 58 35.25 -13.36 -33.73
N ILE A 59 34.12 -14.02 -33.44
CA ILE A 59 33.83 -15.36 -33.96
C ILE A 59 33.71 -15.33 -35.48
N GLU A 60 33.03 -14.34 -36.05
CA GLU A 60 32.85 -14.21 -37.49
C GLU A 60 34.19 -14.00 -38.22
N VAL A 61 35.09 -13.17 -37.67
CA VAL A 61 36.43 -13.01 -38.25
C VAL A 61 37.28 -14.28 -38.10
N LYS A 62 37.15 -15.01 -36.99
CA LYS A 62 37.83 -16.31 -36.81
C LYS A 62 37.34 -17.34 -37.83
N GLN A 63 36.03 -17.41 -38.09
CA GLN A 63 35.44 -18.27 -39.11
C GLN A 63 35.92 -17.88 -40.53
N LYS A 64 35.90 -16.58 -40.85
CA LYS A 64 36.39 -16.07 -42.15
C LYS A 64 37.89 -16.31 -42.35
N SER A 65 38.70 -16.16 -41.30
CA SER A 65 40.13 -16.49 -41.32
C SER A 65 40.39 -17.98 -41.58
N ALA A 66 39.63 -18.87 -40.93
CA ALA A 66 39.73 -20.30 -41.17
C ALA A 66 39.32 -20.67 -42.61
N LEU A 67 38.29 -19.99 -43.16
CA LEU A 67 37.86 -20.19 -44.53
C LEU A 67 38.97 -19.84 -45.53
N ILE A 68 39.67 -18.71 -45.35
CA ILE A 68 40.80 -18.31 -46.22
C ILE A 68 41.92 -19.35 -46.17
N GLN A 69 42.27 -19.84 -44.98
CA GLN A 69 43.29 -20.88 -44.87
C GLN A 69 42.86 -22.16 -45.60
N SER A 70 41.58 -22.52 -45.55
CA SER A 70 41.07 -23.66 -46.32
C SER A 70 41.15 -23.39 -47.83
N ILE A 71 40.77 -22.20 -48.29
CA ILE A 71 40.80 -21.81 -49.70
C ILE A 71 42.24 -21.78 -50.22
N GLY A 72 43.18 -21.26 -49.43
CA GLY A 72 44.60 -21.25 -49.80
C GLY A 72 45.18 -22.66 -49.92
N ARG A 73 44.77 -23.60 -49.04
CA ARG A 73 45.18 -25.01 -49.13
C ARG A 73 44.57 -25.69 -50.34
N THR A 74 43.28 -25.50 -50.61
CA THR A 74 42.62 -26.05 -51.81
C THR A 74 43.22 -25.46 -53.08
N PHE A 75 43.58 -24.17 -53.09
CA PHE A 75 44.25 -23.55 -54.23
C PHE A 75 45.63 -24.16 -54.49
N THR A 76 46.46 -24.31 -53.45
CA THR A 76 47.77 -24.95 -53.58
C THR A 76 47.63 -26.39 -54.08
N SER A 77 46.62 -27.11 -53.58
CA SER A 77 46.29 -28.46 -54.05
C SER A 77 45.89 -28.46 -55.53
N LEU A 78 45.01 -27.55 -55.96
CA LEU A 78 44.54 -27.46 -57.34
C LEU A 78 45.69 -27.10 -58.30
N GLN A 79 46.56 -26.18 -57.89
CA GLN A 79 47.74 -25.80 -58.68
C GLN A 79 48.73 -26.97 -58.81
N ASN A 80 48.91 -27.76 -57.76
CA ASN A 80 49.73 -28.98 -57.82
C ASN A 80 49.09 -30.05 -58.70
N SER A 81 47.77 -30.23 -58.64
CA SER A 81 47.03 -31.11 -59.55
C SER A 81 47.15 -30.67 -61.00
N SER A 82 47.04 -29.36 -61.28
CA SER A 82 47.21 -28.80 -62.62
C SER A 82 48.62 -29.04 -63.18
N LYS A 83 49.67 -28.82 -62.38
CA LYS A 83 51.05 -29.17 -62.77
C LYS A 83 51.21 -30.67 -63.05
N SER A 84 50.58 -31.50 -62.23
CA SER A 84 50.59 -32.95 -62.40
C SER A 84 49.85 -33.39 -63.67
N LEU A 85 48.73 -32.73 -64.00
CA LEU A 85 47.98 -32.94 -65.24
C LEU A 85 48.82 -32.59 -66.48
N ILE A 86 49.52 -31.46 -66.46
CA ILE A 86 50.40 -31.05 -67.57
C ILE A 86 51.53 -32.06 -67.75
N ALA A 87 52.16 -32.50 -66.65
CA ALA A 87 53.19 -33.54 -66.70
C ALA A 87 52.64 -34.88 -67.20
N ALA A 88 51.45 -35.28 -66.76
CA ALA A 88 50.78 -36.48 -67.24
C ALA A 88 50.43 -36.38 -68.73
N ARG A 89 50.01 -35.21 -69.22
CA ARG A 89 49.73 -34.97 -70.64
C ARG A 89 50.98 -35.07 -71.50
N GLN A 90 52.11 -34.52 -71.03
CA GLN A 90 53.41 -34.69 -71.70
C GLN A 90 53.84 -36.16 -71.71
N SER A 91 53.70 -36.86 -70.59
CA SER A 91 53.97 -38.30 -70.51
C SER A 91 53.05 -39.11 -71.43
N LEU A 92 51.79 -38.71 -71.58
CA LEU A 92 50.84 -39.37 -72.47
C LEU A 92 51.25 -39.16 -73.94
N GLN A 93 51.66 -37.95 -74.33
CA GLN A 93 52.22 -37.69 -75.66
C GLN A 93 53.51 -38.48 -75.92
N GLU A 94 54.38 -38.62 -74.92
CA GLU A 94 55.56 -39.49 -75.03
C GLU A 94 55.18 -40.96 -75.17
N CYS A 95 54.17 -41.43 -74.45
CA CYS A 95 53.68 -42.80 -74.59
C CYS A 95 53.00 -43.02 -75.93
N GLU A 96 52.22 -42.06 -76.42
CA GLU A 96 51.56 -42.11 -77.73
C GLU A 96 52.59 -42.14 -78.86
N THR A 97 53.64 -41.33 -78.80
CA THR A 97 54.75 -41.38 -79.77
C THR A 97 55.55 -42.68 -79.70
N LYS A 98 55.73 -43.25 -78.50
CA LYS A 98 56.31 -44.60 -78.32
C LYS A 98 55.39 -45.68 -78.86
N LEU A 99 54.07 -45.56 -78.68
CA LEU A 99 53.06 -46.50 -79.16
C LEU A 99 52.99 -46.50 -80.69
N VAL A 100 53.03 -45.33 -81.32
CA VAL A 100 53.07 -45.21 -82.79
C VAL A 100 54.34 -45.84 -83.36
N ARG A 101 55.50 -45.67 -82.69
CA ARG A 101 56.76 -46.33 -83.08
C ARG A 101 56.80 -47.83 -82.78
N ALA A 102 56.05 -48.29 -81.78
CA ALA A 102 55.95 -49.69 -81.38
C ALA A 102 54.72 -50.39 -81.99
N ALA A 103 53.96 -49.70 -82.86
CA ALA A 103 52.79 -50.27 -83.50
C ALA A 103 53.22 -51.50 -84.30
N PRO A 104 52.57 -52.67 -84.11
CA PRO A 104 52.90 -53.88 -84.85
C PRO A 104 52.85 -53.63 -86.36
N PRO A 105 53.75 -54.24 -87.14
CA PRO A 105 53.69 -54.12 -88.59
C PRO A 105 52.34 -54.66 -89.08
N THR A 106 51.68 -53.89 -89.96
CA THR A 106 50.46 -54.33 -90.62
C THR A 106 50.85 -55.36 -91.69
N PHE A 107 50.37 -56.59 -91.53
CA PHE A 107 50.62 -57.66 -92.48
C PHE A 107 49.59 -57.61 -93.60
N VAL A 108 50.05 -57.62 -94.84
CA VAL A 108 49.19 -57.41 -96.00
C VAL A 108 49.62 -58.33 -97.14
N THR A 109 48.67 -58.83 -97.93
CA THR A 109 49.01 -59.61 -99.13
C THR A 109 49.61 -58.71 -100.20
N SER A 110 50.31 -59.31 -101.18
CA SER A 110 50.85 -58.55 -102.32
C SER A 110 49.77 -57.84 -103.14
N ALA A 111 48.55 -58.38 -103.19
CA ALA A 111 47.39 -57.75 -103.81
C ALA A 111 46.83 -56.59 -102.97
N GLU A 112 46.73 -56.76 -101.66
CA GLU A 112 46.25 -55.71 -100.75
C GLU A 112 47.27 -54.56 -100.61
N ALA A 113 48.57 -54.84 -100.71
CA ALA A 113 49.62 -53.83 -100.73
C ALA A 113 49.50 -52.90 -101.96
N LEU A 114 49.09 -53.45 -103.12
CA LEU A 114 48.76 -52.66 -104.31
C LEU A 114 47.54 -51.76 -104.07
N HIS A 115 46.49 -52.26 -103.40
CA HIS A 115 45.31 -51.47 -103.04
C HIS A 115 45.60 -50.37 -102.01
N LEU A 116 46.45 -50.62 -101.02
CA LEU A 116 46.86 -49.60 -100.05
C LEU A 116 47.69 -48.48 -100.69
N SER A 117 48.48 -48.81 -101.72
CA SER A 117 49.24 -47.83 -102.49
C SER A 117 48.35 -46.97 -103.41
N SER A 118 47.29 -47.54 -104.01
CA SER A 118 46.32 -46.80 -104.81
C SER A 118 45.35 -45.98 -103.95
N ALA A 119 44.95 -46.46 -102.77
CA ALA A 119 44.14 -45.71 -101.81
C ALA A 119 44.86 -44.48 -101.22
N ARG A 120 46.20 -44.50 -101.14
CA ARG A 120 47.00 -43.32 -100.74
C ARG A 120 47.35 -42.37 -101.89
N ALA A 121 47.41 -42.86 -103.13
CA ALA A 121 47.67 -42.04 -104.31
C ALA A 121 46.40 -41.35 -104.86
N HIS A 122 45.21 -41.78 -104.45
CA HIS A 122 43.92 -41.16 -104.77
C HIS A 122 43.16 -40.77 -103.50
N GLY A 123 43.70 -39.79 -102.76
CA GLY A 123 42.87 -38.87 -102.01
C GLY A 123 42.24 -37.89 -103.00
N ASP A 124 40.91 -37.91 -103.11
CA ASP A 124 40.06 -37.10 -103.99
C ASP A 124 40.16 -37.37 -105.50
N THR A 125 39.40 -38.35 -105.98
CA THR A 125 38.32 -38.12 -106.98
C THR A 125 37.59 -39.41 -107.35
N THR A 126 36.27 -39.29 -107.47
CA THR A 126 35.33 -40.27 -108.01
C THR A 126 35.57 -40.58 -109.49
N GLY A 127 35.52 -41.86 -109.89
CA GLY A 127 34.95 -42.25 -111.18
C GLY A 127 35.80 -43.12 -112.12
N ALA A 128 35.11 -44.13 -112.67
CA ALA A 128 35.32 -44.82 -113.95
C ALA A 128 36.26 -46.05 -114.00
N GLU A 129 35.56 -47.18 -114.19
CA GLU A 129 36.03 -48.46 -114.72
C GLU A 129 36.85 -48.31 -116.01
N GLN A 130 37.93 -49.09 -116.13
CA GLN A 130 38.40 -49.57 -117.43
C GLN A 130 39.14 -50.91 -117.32
N ASN A 131 38.59 -51.89 -118.03
CA ASN A 131 39.19 -53.18 -118.37
C ASN A 131 40.40 -53.00 -119.31
N GLY A 132 41.44 -53.81 -119.12
CA GLY A 132 42.51 -53.96 -120.12
C GLY A 132 43.68 -54.80 -119.66
N ASN A 133 43.67 -56.08 -120.04
CA ASN A 133 44.79 -57.03 -119.92
C ASN A 133 46.11 -56.48 -120.45
N ALA A 134 47.19 -56.54 -119.65
CA ALA A 134 48.55 -56.74 -120.15
C ALA A 134 49.52 -57.28 -119.05
N SER A 135 50.07 -58.46 -119.34
CA SER A 135 51.41 -58.95 -119.01
C SER A 135 51.83 -59.17 -117.53
N ALA A 136 51.98 -60.45 -117.18
CA ALA A 136 52.54 -60.96 -115.92
C ALA A 136 54.06 -60.71 -115.72
N GLU A 137 54.72 -59.92 -116.57
CA GLU A 137 56.11 -59.49 -116.39
C GLU A 137 56.26 -58.05 -115.86
N ALA A 138 55.18 -57.25 -115.81
CA ALA A 138 55.20 -55.93 -115.18
C ALA A 138 55.15 -56.00 -113.64
N THR A 139 54.53 -57.04 -113.09
CA THR A 139 54.28 -57.21 -111.65
C THR A 139 55.55 -57.39 -110.82
N ALA A 140 56.60 -58.01 -111.34
CA ALA A 140 57.87 -58.20 -110.61
C ALA A 140 58.75 -56.94 -110.55
N ALA A 141 58.65 -56.05 -111.55
CA ALA A 141 59.37 -54.78 -111.58
C ALA A 141 58.65 -53.70 -110.76
N GLU A 142 57.32 -53.75 -110.71
CA GLU A 142 56.49 -52.84 -109.92
C GLU A 142 56.54 -53.19 -108.41
N LEU A 143 56.56 -54.49 -108.05
CA LEU A 143 56.83 -54.95 -106.68
C LEU A 143 58.19 -54.48 -106.13
N ARG A 144 59.22 -54.39 -106.98
CA ARG A 144 60.53 -53.83 -106.56
C ARG A 144 60.52 -52.30 -106.37
N ARG A 145 59.67 -51.57 -107.09
CA ARG A 145 59.46 -50.12 -106.84
C ARG A 145 58.59 -49.86 -105.61
N LEU A 146 57.67 -50.77 -105.29
CA LEU A 146 56.76 -50.67 -104.14
C LEU A 146 57.46 -50.89 -102.79
N SER A 147 58.55 -51.67 -102.76
CA SER A 147 59.37 -51.86 -101.56
C SER A 147 60.12 -50.59 -101.11
N ALA A 148 60.13 -49.52 -101.92
CA ALA A 148 60.77 -48.23 -101.58
C ALA A 148 59.76 -47.13 -101.21
N ALA A 149 58.45 -47.38 -101.33
CA ALA A 149 57.39 -46.37 -101.12
C ALA A 149 56.36 -46.77 -100.04
N THR A 150 56.55 -47.91 -99.37
CA THR A 150 55.70 -48.37 -98.28
C THR A 150 56.27 -47.88 -96.93
N PRO A 151 55.43 -47.41 -95.99
CA PRO A 151 55.90 -46.97 -94.67
C PRO A 151 56.55 -48.15 -93.92
N ASP A 152 57.55 -47.88 -93.07
CA ASP A 152 58.37 -48.85 -92.30
C ASP A 152 57.57 -49.87 -91.44
N ASN A 153 56.24 -49.79 -91.41
CA ASN A 153 55.34 -50.62 -90.63
C ASN A 153 54.43 -51.54 -91.46
N VAL A 154 54.75 -51.81 -92.74
CA VAL A 154 53.95 -52.71 -93.59
C VAL A 154 54.81 -53.87 -94.06
N VAL A 155 54.45 -55.10 -93.66
CA VAL A 155 55.16 -56.33 -94.04
C VAL A 155 54.30 -57.10 -95.05
N ILE A 156 54.82 -57.25 -96.27
CA ILE A 156 54.15 -57.97 -97.35
C ILE A 156 54.46 -59.46 -97.21
N LEU A 157 53.45 -60.28 -96.97
CA LEU A 157 53.56 -61.73 -96.85
C LEU A 157 52.93 -62.42 -98.05
N ASN A 158 53.41 -63.63 -98.37
CA ASN A 158 52.76 -64.50 -99.35
C ASN A 158 51.43 -65.02 -98.79
N GLU A 159 50.53 -65.44 -99.68
CA GLU A 159 49.16 -65.87 -99.33
C GLU A 159 49.13 -67.04 -98.32
N GLU A 160 50.15 -67.89 -98.32
CA GLU A 160 50.26 -69.00 -97.36
C GLU A 160 50.75 -68.55 -95.98
N ASP A 161 51.60 -67.52 -95.94
CA ASP A 161 52.24 -67.02 -94.72
C ASP A 161 51.34 -66.04 -93.95
N ILE A 162 50.40 -65.38 -94.63
CA ILE A 162 49.48 -64.43 -94.01
C ILE A 162 48.28 -65.11 -93.33
N ARG A 163 47.93 -66.34 -93.73
CA ARG A 163 46.75 -67.05 -93.23
C ARG A 163 46.77 -67.26 -91.70
N PRO A 164 47.88 -67.70 -91.06
CA PRO A 164 47.93 -67.82 -89.61
C PRO A 164 47.81 -66.47 -88.89
N VAL A 165 48.30 -65.39 -89.50
CA VAL A 165 48.18 -64.03 -88.95
C VAL A 165 46.73 -63.59 -88.99
N ARG A 166 46.02 -63.82 -90.10
CA ARG A 166 44.59 -63.54 -90.23
C ARG A 166 43.75 -64.36 -89.25
N GLU A 167 44.07 -65.65 -89.08
CA GLU A 167 43.40 -66.51 -88.10
C GLU A 167 43.60 -66.00 -86.65
N ALA A 168 44.82 -65.52 -86.33
CA ALA A 168 45.12 -64.93 -85.03
C ALA A 168 44.46 -63.54 -84.83
N GLU A 169 44.41 -62.70 -85.86
CA GLU A 169 43.67 -61.42 -85.87
C GLU A 169 42.18 -61.66 -85.66
N GLU A 170 41.58 -62.62 -86.36
CA GLU A 170 40.17 -62.98 -86.19
C GLU A 170 39.90 -63.53 -84.78
N ALA A 171 40.80 -64.35 -84.24
CA ALA A 171 40.70 -64.83 -82.85
C ALA A 171 40.81 -63.68 -81.83
N TYR A 172 41.74 -62.75 -82.04
CA TYR A 172 41.89 -61.56 -81.21
C TYR A 172 40.68 -60.64 -81.30
N GLU A 173 40.12 -60.41 -82.49
CA GLU A 173 38.90 -59.62 -82.66
C GLU A 173 37.71 -60.26 -81.94
N LYS A 174 37.56 -61.58 -82.00
CA LYS A 174 36.54 -62.32 -81.23
C LYS A 174 36.75 -62.16 -79.73
N GLU A 175 37.99 -62.33 -79.23
CA GLU A 175 38.29 -62.17 -77.80
C GLU A 175 38.08 -60.72 -77.34
N SER A 176 38.49 -59.74 -78.15
CA SER A 176 38.28 -58.31 -77.92
C SER A 176 36.79 -57.95 -77.85
N ALA A 177 35.97 -58.53 -78.74
CA ALA A 177 34.52 -58.37 -78.69
C ALA A 177 33.94 -58.95 -77.38
N VAL A 178 34.40 -60.12 -76.95
CA VAL A 178 34.01 -60.72 -75.66
C VAL A 178 34.43 -59.84 -74.48
N TYR A 179 35.66 -59.33 -74.45
CA TYR A 179 36.09 -58.39 -73.41
C TYR A 179 35.27 -57.10 -73.41
N ALA A 180 34.90 -56.58 -74.58
CA ALA A 180 34.03 -55.41 -74.69
C ALA A 180 32.63 -55.70 -74.14
N GLU A 181 32.09 -56.90 -74.33
CA GLU A 181 30.82 -57.32 -73.72
C GLU A 181 30.94 -57.48 -72.19
N ILE A 182 32.02 -58.09 -71.70
CA ILE A 182 32.30 -58.20 -70.26
C ILE A 182 32.45 -56.82 -69.63
N ALA A 183 33.20 -55.90 -70.25
CA ALA A 183 33.35 -54.53 -69.77
C ALA A 183 32.00 -53.80 -69.69
N LYS A 184 31.13 -53.96 -70.70
CA LYS A 184 29.76 -53.43 -70.66
C LYS A 184 28.94 -54.05 -69.52
N ALA A 185 29.12 -55.34 -69.23
CA ALA A 185 28.45 -56.01 -68.12
C ALA A 185 28.96 -55.52 -66.76
N CYS A 186 30.27 -55.35 -66.59
CA CYS A 186 30.89 -54.80 -65.39
C CYS A 186 30.41 -53.38 -65.11
N ASN A 187 30.41 -52.49 -66.13
CA ASN A 187 29.93 -51.12 -65.95
C ASN A 187 28.45 -51.09 -65.52
N LYS A 188 27.59 -51.93 -66.10
CA LYS A 188 26.19 -52.05 -65.66
C LYS A 188 26.06 -52.54 -64.22
N MET A 189 26.96 -53.42 -63.79
CA MET A 189 26.99 -53.94 -62.42
C MET A 189 27.47 -52.87 -61.44
N GLU A 190 28.49 -52.09 -61.81
CA GLU A 190 28.97 -50.93 -61.05
C GLU A 190 27.86 -49.88 -60.90
N ASP A 191 27.18 -49.51 -61.98
CA ASP A 191 26.02 -48.60 -61.95
C ASP A 191 24.92 -49.10 -60.99
N ALA A 192 24.66 -50.42 -60.98
CA ALA A 192 23.69 -51.02 -60.08
C ALA A 192 24.15 -51.00 -58.61
N PHE A 193 25.45 -51.18 -58.34
CA PHE A 193 26.01 -51.04 -57.00
C PHE A 193 25.96 -49.60 -56.51
N ASP A 194 26.27 -48.64 -57.36
CA ASP A 194 26.18 -47.22 -57.01
C ASP A 194 24.74 -46.83 -56.70
N HIS A 195 23.78 -47.32 -57.48
CA HIS A 195 22.36 -47.11 -57.20
C HIS A 195 21.93 -47.73 -55.85
N ALA A 196 22.37 -48.96 -55.56
CA ALA A 196 22.09 -49.62 -54.29
C ALA A 196 22.77 -48.90 -53.11
N HIS A 197 23.99 -48.40 -53.30
CA HIS A 197 24.71 -47.62 -52.31
C HIS A 197 23.99 -46.30 -52.00
N ASP A 198 23.52 -45.59 -53.02
CA ASP A 198 22.72 -44.37 -52.86
C ASP A 198 21.40 -44.65 -52.12
N GLN A 199 20.72 -45.75 -52.44
CA GLN A 199 19.53 -46.18 -51.70
C GLN A 199 19.83 -46.47 -50.22
N CYS A 200 20.95 -47.15 -49.93
CA CYS A 200 21.39 -47.42 -48.57
C CYS A 200 21.73 -46.12 -47.81
N ARG A 201 22.35 -45.15 -48.48
CA ARG A 201 22.65 -43.83 -47.91
C ARG A 201 21.36 -43.10 -47.54
N VAL A 202 20.41 -42.99 -48.47
CA VAL A 202 19.11 -42.33 -48.22
C VAL A 202 18.34 -43.01 -47.07
N MET A 203 18.35 -44.34 -47.03
CA MET A 203 17.71 -45.07 -45.92
C MET A 203 18.41 -44.82 -44.58
N THR A 204 19.74 -44.73 -44.57
CA THR A 204 20.52 -44.41 -43.38
C THR A 204 20.23 -43.01 -42.86
N GLU A 205 20.18 -42.02 -43.75
CA GLU A 205 19.79 -40.64 -43.42
C GLU A 205 18.36 -40.59 -42.85
N HIS A 206 17.42 -41.31 -43.48
CA HIS A 206 16.04 -41.39 -42.99
C HIS A 206 15.95 -42.01 -41.58
N VAL A 207 16.70 -43.07 -41.30
CA VAL A 207 16.74 -43.70 -39.97
C VAL A 207 17.37 -42.76 -38.93
N GLN A 208 18.41 -42.01 -39.31
CA GLN A 208 19.00 -41.01 -38.42
C GLN A 208 18.00 -39.89 -38.10
N ASP A 209 17.27 -39.39 -39.09
CA ASP A 209 16.22 -38.38 -38.89
C ASP A 209 15.10 -38.88 -37.96
N LEU A 210 14.66 -40.12 -38.14
CA LEU A 210 13.68 -40.75 -37.25
C LEU A 210 14.21 -40.88 -35.82
N LYS A 211 15.49 -41.25 -35.66
CA LYS A 211 16.14 -41.31 -34.35
C LYS A 211 16.16 -39.93 -33.67
N TRP A 212 16.53 -38.87 -34.39
CA TRP A 212 16.54 -37.52 -33.83
C TRP A 212 15.14 -37.05 -33.40
N LYS A 213 14.12 -37.32 -34.20
CA LYS A 213 12.72 -37.03 -33.84
C LYS A 213 12.26 -37.82 -32.62
N PHE A 214 12.66 -39.10 -32.52
CA PHE A 214 12.36 -39.90 -31.33
C PHE A 214 13.04 -39.34 -30.08
N ASP A 215 14.32 -38.99 -30.17
CA ASP A 215 15.07 -38.41 -29.04
C ASP A 215 14.46 -37.07 -28.60
N GLU A 216 14.01 -36.23 -29.54
CA GLU A 216 13.29 -34.98 -29.25
C GLU A 216 11.99 -35.23 -28.48
N VAL A 217 11.14 -36.14 -28.99
CA VAL A 217 9.87 -36.49 -28.33
C VAL A 217 10.10 -37.12 -26.96
N TYR A 218 11.08 -38.01 -26.83
CA TYR A 218 11.42 -38.67 -25.57
C TYR A 218 11.92 -37.67 -24.52
N ASN A 219 12.77 -36.73 -24.92
CA ASN A 219 13.26 -35.68 -24.03
C ASN A 219 12.13 -34.73 -23.63
N GLY A 220 11.25 -34.36 -24.57
CA GLY A 220 10.04 -33.59 -24.29
C GLY A 220 9.11 -34.28 -23.29
N TRP A 221 8.85 -35.58 -23.48
CA TRP A 221 8.06 -36.38 -22.55
C TRP A 221 8.68 -36.43 -21.15
N LYS A 222 10.00 -36.66 -21.03
CA LYS A 222 10.71 -36.62 -19.75
C LYS A 222 10.66 -35.26 -19.06
N SER A 223 10.69 -34.16 -19.82
CA SER A 223 10.52 -32.81 -19.26
C SER A 223 9.12 -32.64 -18.69
N ALA A 224 8.09 -33.01 -19.47
CA ALA A 224 6.70 -32.92 -19.05
C ALA A 224 6.36 -33.84 -17.86
N GLU A 225 7.03 -34.98 -17.73
CA GLU A 225 6.93 -35.84 -16.53
C GLU A 225 7.50 -35.14 -15.28
N ARG A 226 8.68 -34.51 -15.40
CA ARG A 226 9.28 -33.71 -14.32
C ARG A 226 8.41 -32.52 -13.94
N GLU A 227 7.88 -31.77 -14.90
CA GLU A 227 6.98 -30.66 -14.66
C GLU A 227 5.71 -31.11 -13.92
N ARG A 228 5.11 -32.23 -14.33
CA ARG A 228 3.95 -32.81 -13.63
C ARG A 228 4.27 -33.21 -12.20
N TRP A 229 5.47 -33.73 -11.95
CA TRP A 229 5.93 -34.03 -10.60
C TRP A 229 6.07 -32.74 -9.76
N VAL A 230 6.71 -31.70 -10.29
CA VAL A 230 6.83 -30.39 -9.61
C VAL A 230 5.46 -29.78 -9.30
N VAL A 231 4.53 -29.81 -10.25
CA VAL A 231 3.15 -29.31 -10.03
C VAL A 231 2.43 -30.08 -8.93
N ARG A 232 2.68 -31.39 -8.79
CA ARG A 232 2.12 -32.19 -7.70
C ARG A 232 2.68 -31.75 -6.35
N VAL A 233 4.01 -31.66 -6.22
CA VAL A 233 4.66 -31.18 -5.00
C VAL A 233 4.17 -29.78 -4.61
N MET A 234 4.07 -28.87 -5.58
CA MET A 234 3.55 -27.51 -5.33
C MET A 234 2.09 -27.50 -4.88
N ARG A 235 1.27 -28.45 -5.35
CA ARG A 235 -0.12 -28.58 -4.91
C ARG A 235 -0.19 -29.07 -3.47
N ASP A 236 0.60 -30.07 -3.14
CA ASP A 236 0.68 -30.65 -1.79
C ASP A 236 1.18 -29.58 -0.79
N GLU A 237 2.26 -28.84 -1.12
CA GLU A 237 2.74 -27.72 -0.29
C GLU A 237 1.67 -26.63 -0.09
N LEU A 238 0.87 -26.36 -1.12
CA LEU A 238 -0.16 -25.34 -1.06
C LEU A 238 -1.34 -25.80 -0.19
N GLU A 239 -1.67 -27.09 -0.21
CA GLU A 239 -2.65 -27.70 0.69
C GLU A 239 -2.18 -27.63 2.15
N ASP A 240 -0.93 -27.98 2.42
CA ASP A 240 -0.32 -27.88 3.76
C ASP A 240 -0.33 -26.43 4.27
N ARG A 241 0.04 -25.46 3.42
CA ARG A 241 -0.03 -24.03 3.78
C ARG A 241 -1.45 -23.58 4.08
N ARG A 242 -2.46 -24.09 3.37
CA ARG A 242 -3.88 -23.78 3.68
C ARG A 242 -4.30 -24.38 5.01
N ALA A 243 -3.84 -25.59 5.34
CA ALA A 243 -4.11 -26.20 6.63
C ALA A 243 -3.53 -25.37 7.77
N ILE A 244 -2.25 -24.96 7.66
CA ILE A 244 -1.57 -24.10 8.64
C ILE A 244 -2.28 -22.76 8.79
N MET A 245 -2.68 -22.11 7.69
CA MET A 245 -3.43 -20.85 7.76
C MET A 245 -4.79 -21.02 8.45
N THR A 246 -5.48 -22.13 8.20
CA THR A 246 -6.77 -22.43 8.84
C THR A 246 -6.60 -22.64 10.35
N GLU A 247 -5.58 -23.40 10.75
CA GLU A 247 -5.23 -23.61 12.16
C GLU A 247 -4.84 -22.29 12.84
N ALA A 248 -4.01 -21.47 12.19
CA ALA A 248 -3.62 -20.16 12.72
C ALA A 248 -4.84 -19.24 12.91
N LEU A 249 -5.79 -19.23 11.97
CA LEU A 249 -7.03 -18.44 12.09
C LEU A 249 -7.92 -18.95 13.24
N LEU A 250 -7.99 -20.26 13.46
CA LEU A 250 -8.69 -20.82 14.62
C LEU A 250 -7.99 -20.44 15.93
N GLY A 251 -6.66 -20.51 15.97
CA GLY A 251 -5.86 -20.08 17.11
C GLY A 251 -6.07 -18.59 17.45
N ILE A 252 -6.06 -17.70 16.45
CA ILE A 252 -6.34 -16.27 16.64
C ILE A 252 -7.74 -16.07 17.23
N LYS A 253 -8.76 -16.74 16.70
CA LYS A 253 -10.14 -16.63 17.23
C LYS A 253 -10.25 -17.11 18.68
N ALA A 254 -9.56 -18.21 19.03
CA ALA A 254 -9.55 -18.71 20.40
C ALA A 254 -8.90 -17.70 21.36
N VAL A 255 -7.78 -17.09 20.97
CA VAL A 255 -7.12 -16.04 21.76
C VAL A 255 -8.01 -14.80 21.87
N GLU A 256 -8.67 -14.37 20.79
CA GLU A 256 -9.62 -13.26 20.84
C GLU A 256 -10.77 -13.51 21.82
N GLU A 257 -11.33 -14.73 21.82
CA GLU A 257 -12.40 -15.11 22.73
C GLU A 257 -11.93 -15.16 24.19
N GLU A 258 -10.73 -15.69 24.44
CA GLU A 258 -10.10 -15.69 25.76
C GLU A 258 -9.84 -14.26 26.26
N CYS A 259 -9.30 -13.38 25.42
CA CYS A 259 -9.11 -11.97 25.74
C CYS A 259 -10.44 -11.29 26.07
N ARG A 260 -11.48 -11.49 25.26
CA ARG A 260 -12.82 -10.93 25.57
C ARG A 260 -13.36 -11.45 26.90
N SER A 261 -13.22 -12.75 27.18
CA SER A 261 -13.65 -13.34 28.46
C SER A 261 -12.91 -12.71 29.64
N GLN A 262 -11.61 -12.49 29.50
CA GLN A 262 -10.79 -11.85 30.53
C GLN A 262 -11.16 -10.37 30.72
N GLU A 263 -11.36 -9.63 29.63
CA GLU A 263 -11.84 -8.24 29.66
C GLU A 263 -13.19 -8.14 30.36
N PHE A 264 -14.15 -9.00 30.01
CA PHE A 264 -15.46 -9.04 30.69
C PHE A 264 -15.31 -9.30 32.18
N ARG A 265 -14.45 -10.26 32.58
CA ARG A 265 -14.21 -10.56 34.00
C ARG A 265 -13.62 -9.36 34.75
N ILE A 266 -12.72 -8.60 34.12
CA ILE A 266 -12.14 -7.38 34.71
C ILE A 266 -13.23 -6.30 34.87
N ILE A 267 -14.07 -6.12 33.85
CA ILE A 267 -15.19 -5.16 33.89
C ILE A 267 -16.19 -5.53 34.98
N GLU A 268 -16.59 -6.80 35.06
CA GLU A 268 -17.47 -7.33 36.11
C GLU A 268 -16.88 -7.10 37.51
N GLY A 269 -15.59 -7.40 37.70
CA GLY A 269 -14.90 -7.14 38.97
C GLY A 269 -14.88 -5.67 39.33
N SER A 270 -14.67 -4.78 38.35
CA SER A 270 -14.68 -3.33 38.55
C SER A 270 -16.08 -2.81 38.91
N ILE A 271 -17.12 -3.33 38.27
CA ILE A 271 -18.52 -2.99 38.59
C ILE A 271 -18.86 -3.45 40.01
N ALA A 272 -18.49 -4.68 40.38
CA ALA A 272 -18.72 -5.20 41.71
C ALA A 272 -18.00 -4.37 42.79
N HIS A 273 -16.77 -3.94 42.50
CA HIS A 273 -16.01 -3.05 43.40
C HIS A 273 -16.69 -1.68 43.56
N ALA A 274 -17.10 -1.05 42.45
CA ALA A 274 -17.81 0.23 42.47
C ALA A 274 -19.16 0.14 43.20
N GLN A 275 -19.88 -0.99 43.06
CA GLN A 275 -21.11 -1.26 43.80
C GLN A 275 -20.84 -1.38 45.31
N ALA A 276 -19.79 -2.11 45.70
CA ALA A 276 -19.40 -2.22 47.10
C ALA A 276 -19.02 -0.84 47.70
N GLU A 277 -18.27 -0.01 46.97
CA GLU A 277 -17.96 1.36 47.40
C GLU A 277 -19.22 2.22 47.53
N ALA A 278 -20.16 2.11 46.58
CA ALA A 278 -21.43 2.83 46.66
C ALA A 278 -22.25 2.41 47.88
N ASP A 279 -22.27 1.12 48.23
CA ASP A 279 -22.95 0.61 49.43
C ASP A 279 -22.29 1.11 50.72
N VAL A 280 -20.94 1.16 50.77
CA VAL A 280 -20.21 1.74 51.90
C VAL A 280 -20.53 3.22 52.07
N ILE A 281 -20.48 4.01 50.99
CA ILE A 281 -20.82 5.44 51.03
C ILE A 281 -22.27 5.65 51.47
N LYS A 282 -23.19 4.82 50.99
CA LYS A 282 -24.60 4.88 51.39
C LYS A 282 -24.78 4.60 52.89
N ALA A 283 -24.08 3.60 53.42
CA ALA A 283 -24.10 3.29 54.85
C ALA A 283 -23.53 4.46 55.70
N GLU A 284 -22.42 5.06 55.27
CA GLU A 284 -21.84 6.25 55.93
C GLU A 284 -22.79 7.45 55.91
N LEU A 285 -23.44 7.71 54.78
CA LEU A 285 -24.43 8.79 54.65
C LEU A 285 -25.63 8.55 55.56
N GLN A 286 -26.10 7.31 55.67
CA GLN A 286 -27.19 6.96 56.58
C GLN A 286 -26.80 7.10 58.05
N ALA A 287 -25.57 6.74 58.43
CA ALA A 287 -25.04 6.95 59.77
C ALA A 287 -24.92 8.45 60.10
N LYS A 288 -24.38 9.26 59.18
CA LYS A 288 -24.31 10.73 59.33
C LYS A 288 -25.70 11.36 59.46
N ARG A 289 -26.65 10.92 58.63
CA ARG A 289 -28.05 11.38 58.70
C ARG A 289 -28.65 11.09 60.08
N SER A 290 -28.51 9.86 60.58
CA SER A 290 -29.05 9.45 61.88
C SER A 290 -28.42 10.28 63.02
N ARG A 291 -27.12 10.56 62.93
CA ARG A 291 -26.42 11.44 63.88
C ARG A 291 -26.96 12.86 63.84
N TYR A 292 -27.13 13.46 62.66
CA TYR A 292 -27.66 14.82 62.54
C TYR A 292 -29.13 14.92 62.97
N GLU A 293 -29.94 13.89 62.74
CA GLU A 293 -31.31 13.81 63.27
C GLU A 293 -31.31 13.79 64.81
N LEU A 294 -30.38 13.06 65.44
CA LEU A 294 -30.20 13.07 66.90
C LEU A 294 -29.71 14.42 67.42
N GLU A 295 -28.72 15.03 66.77
CA GLU A 295 -28.20 16.37 67.13
C GLU A 295 -29.32 17.42 67.01
N LEU A 296 -30.11 17.38 65.93
CA LEU A 296 -31.26 18.27 65.75
C LEU A 296 -32.31 18.08 66.84
N ALA A 297 -32.66 16.83 67.18
CA ALA A 297 -33.58 16.53 68.28
C ALA A 297 -33.06 17.07 69.62
N THR A 298 -31.75 16.93 69.86
CA THR A 298 -31.10 17.45 71.08
C THR A 298 -31.19 18.98 71.15
N TYR A 299 -30.92 19.68 70.04
CA TYR A 299 -31.08 21.13 69.97
C TYR A 299 -32.54 21.58 70.15
N GLN A 300 -33.50 20.84 69.61
CA GLN A 300 -34.93 21.13 69.80
C GLN A 300 -35.36 20.97 71.26
N ILE A 301 -34.84 19.95 71.97
CA ILE A 301 -35.08 19.77 73.41
C ILE A 301 -34.46 20.92 74.20
N ALA A 302 -33.18 21.22 73.97
CA ALA A 302 -32.49 22.31 74.66
C ALA A 302 -33.18 23.67 74.45
N TYR A 303 -33.68 23.93 73.24
CA TYR A 303 -34.47 25.14 72.95
C TYR A 303 -35.76 25.20 73.77
N LYS A 304 -36.49 24.08 73.88
CA LYS A 304 -37.72 24.00 74.69
C LYS A 304 -37.44 24.14 76.19
N GLU A 305 -36.34 23.57 76.68
CA GLU A 305 -35.91 23.73 78.07
C GLU A 305 -35.59 25.19 78.39
N GLN A 306 -34.83 25.86 77.53
CA GLN A 306 -34.57 27.30 77.67
C GLN A 306 -35.85 28.13 77.63
N GLN A 307 -36.78 27.79 76.74
CA GLN A 307 -38.08 28.47 76.67
C GLN A 307 -38.87 28.28 77.98
N ALA A 308 -38.90 27.07 78.54
CA ALA A 308 -39.55 26.77 79.82
C ALA A 308 -38.88 27.51 80.99
N GLU A 309 -37.55 27.62 81.00
CA GLU A 309 -36.82 28.38 82.01
C GLU A 309 -37.13 29.88 81.91
N VAL A 310 -37.20 30.45 80.70
CA VAL A 310 -37.62 31.84 80.48
C VAL A 310 -39.05 32.07 80.96
N GLU A 311 -39.96 31.13 80.70
CA GLU A 311 -41.36 31.20 81.19
C GLU A 311 -41.42 31.13 82.72
N SER A 312 -40.65 30.24 83.35
CA SER A 312 -40.54 30.16 84.82
C SER A 312 -39.99 31.45 85.43
N LEU A 313 -38.95 32.04 84.84
CA LEU A 313 -38.39 33.33 85.27
C LEU A 313 -39.40 34.47 85.10
N ARG A 314 -40.18 34.47 84.01
CA ARG A 314 -41.28 35.44 83.81
C ARG A 314 -42.34 35.32 84.89
N GLU A 315 -42.72 34.11 85.29
CA GLU A 315 -43.66 33.87 86.39
C GLU A 315 -43.07 34.33 87.73
N HIS A 316 -41.81 34.01 88.01
CA HIS A 316 -41.14 34.46 89.22
C HIS A 316 -41.06 35.99 89.31
N CYS A 317 -40.73 36.66 88.20
CA CYS A 317 -40.76 38.11 88.09
C CYS A 317 -42.16 38.68 88.35
N LYS A 318 -43.22 38.06 87.82
CA LYS A 318 -44.61 38.48 88.11
C LYS A 318 -44.94 38.35 89.60
N LEU A 319 -44.53 37.24 90.23
CA LEU A 319 -44.72 37.03 91.66
C LEU A 319 -43.97 38.08 92.49
N LEU A 320 -42.69 38.33 92.18
CA LEU A 320 -41.89 39.35 92.86
C LEU A 320 -42.51 40.75 92.72
N ARG A 321 -43.02 41.11 91.53
CA ARG A 321 -43.75 42.37 91.34
C ARG A 321 -45.02 42.43 92.20
N SER A 322 -45.74 41.32 92.37
CA SER A 322 -46.92 41.28 93.25
C SER A 322 -46.54 41.45 94.72
N HIS A 323 -45.50 40.77 95.19
CA HIS A 323 -44.98 40.93 96.55
C HIS A 323 -44.45 42.35 96.80
N GLN A 324 -43.80 42.96 95.80
CA GLN A 324 -43.36 44.35 95.89
C GLN A 324 -44.57 45.28 96.10
N ARG A 325 -45.65 45.12 95.33
CA ARG A 325 -46.88 45.90 95.52
C ARG A 325 -47.49 45.68 96.91
N ASP A 326 -47.53 44.43 97.39
CA ASP A 326 -48.04 44.12 98.73
C ASP A 326 -47.20 44.81 99.83
N LEU A 327 -45.87 44.80 99.68
CA LEU A 327 -44.96 45.50 100.59
C LEU A 327 -45.16 47.02 100.52
N GLU A 328 -45.36 47.59 99.34
CA GLU A 328 -45.67 49.02 99.17
C GLU A 328 -47.00 49.38 99.85
N ILE A 329 -48.04 48.54 99.73
CA ILE A 329 -49.32 48.71 100.44
C ILE A 329 -49.11 48.65 101.95
N LEU A 330 -48.32 47.69 102.42
CA LEU A 330 -48.06 47.49 103.85
C LEU A 330 -47.24 48.64 104.43
N ALA A 331 -46.25 49.15 103.69
CA ALA A 331 -45.48 50.35 104.03
C ALA A 331 -46.38 51.60 104.10
N LYS A 332 -47.27 51.80 103.12
CA LYS A 332 -48.26 52.89 103.15
C LYS A 332 -49.21 52.75 104.34
N LYS A 333 -49.66 51.54 104.67
CA LYS A 333 -50.51 51.27 105.82
C LYS A 333 -49.78 51.60 107.13
N GLN A 334 -48.52 51.18 107.27
CA GLN A 334 -47.70 51.50 108.44
C GLN A 334 -47.47 53.02 108.55
N GLN A 335 -47.22 53.71 107.44
CA GLN A 335 -47.11 55.16 107.42
C GLN A 335 -48.39 55.85 107.90
N LEU A 336 -49.57 55.38 107.47
CA LEU A 336 -50.87 55.86 107.96
C LEU A 336 -51.07 55.57 109.45
N GLU A 337 -50.73 54.37 109.93
CA GLU A 337 -50.81 54.03 111.35
C GLU A 337 -49.85 54.87 112.21
N GLU A 338 -48.65 55.18 111.73
CA GLU A 338 -47.71 56.08 112.39
C GLU A 338 -48.21 57.53 112.39
N MET A 339 -48.82 57.99 111.29
CA MET A 339 -49.49 59.28 111.23
C MET A 339 -50.64 59.35 112.23
N ASP A 340 -51.51 58.33 112.28
CA ASP A 340 -52.61 58.25 113.22
C ASP A 340 -52.12 58.22 114.66
N ARG A 341 -51.11 57.41 114.98
CA ARG A 341 -50.47 57.40 116.31
C ARG A 341 -49.88 58.76 116.67
N ASN A 342 -49.24 59.45 115.74
CA ASN A 342 -48.70 60.79 115.97
C ASN A 342 -49.81 61.84 116.14
N CYS A 343 -50.90 61.74 115.40
CA CYS A 343 -52.10 62.58 115.56
C CYS A 343 -52.78 62.33 116.90
N LEU A 344 -52.96 61.07 117.30
CA LEU A 344 -53.50 60.68 118.60
C LEU A 344 -52.59 61.16 119.74
N ARG A 345 -51.27 61.01 119.60
CA ARG A 345 -50.30 61.53 120.57
C ARG A 345 -50.38 63.06 120.69
N LYS A 346 -50.53 63.78 119.57
CA LYS A 346 -50.77 65.24 119.57
C LYS A 346 -52.11 65.62 120.21
N LEU A 347 -53.19 64.90 119.89
CA LEU A 347 -54.52 65.11 120.46
C LEU A 347 -54.53 64.87 121.97
N MET A 348 -53.90 63.78 122.41
CA MET A 348 -53.79 63.39 123.82
C MET A 348 -52.94 64.40 124.61
N MET A 349 -51.84 64.88 124.03
CA MET A 349 -51.09 66.00 124.61
C MET A 349 -51.92 67.28 124.68
N ALA A 350 -52.74 67.58 123.66
CA ALA A 350 -53.63 68.73 123.65
C ALA A 350 -54.81 68.62 124.64
N THR A 351 -55.27 67.40 124.99
CA THR A 351 -56.38 67.19 125.94
C THR A 351 -55.92 67.12 127.40
N LEU A 352 -54.66 66.74 127.67
CA LEU A 352 -54.13 66.62 129.02
C LEU A 352 -53.54 67.93 129.58
N THR A 353 -53.36 68.96 128.77
CA THR A 353 -52.92 70.29 129.23
C THR A 353 -54.08 71.31 129.18
N LEU A 354 -54.76 71.52 130.30
CA LEU A 354 -55.68 72.64 130.53
C LEU A 354 -54.90 73.97 130.58
N THR A 355 -54.57 74.52 129.41
CA THR A 355 -54.03 75.89 129.28
C THR A 355 -54.47 76.51 127.96
N PRO A 356 -55.13 77.69 127.97
CA PRO A 356 -55.45 78.42 126.75
C PRO A 356 -54.18 79.16 126.26
N SER A 357 -53.37 78.51 125.44
CA SER A 357 -52.26 79.18 124.76
C SER A 357 -52.76 79.88 123.49
N LYS A 358 -52.80 81.20 123.58
CA LYS A 358 -52.78 82.12 122.44
C LYS A 358 -51.49 81.93 121.62
N TYR A 359 -51.58 82.21 120.32
CA TYR A 359 -50.56 82.17 119.26
C TYR A 359 -50.25 80.75 118.73
N GLY A 360 -50.29 80.47 117.42
CA GLY A 360 -50.25 81.36 116.27
C GLY A 360 -51.19 80.92 115.15
N LYS A 361 -51.83 81.93 114.56
CA LYS A 361 -52.39 82.02 113.23
C LYS A 361 -52.36 80.74 112.37
N ALA A 362 -53.55 80.28 111.99
CA ALA A 362 -53.77 79.61 110.72
C ALA A 362 -53.52 80.64 109.58
N GLU A 363 -52.26 81.03 109.40
CA GLU A 363 -51.79 81.67 108.18
C GLU A 363 -51.52 80.55 107.18
N ASP A 364 -52.25 80.60 106.07
CA ASP A 364 -51.78 80.28 104.72
C ASP A 364 -50.50 79.43 104.69
N ARG A 365 -50.66 78.11 104.83
CA ARG A 365 -49.67 77.17 104.29
C ARG A 365 -49.87 77.10 102.79
N THR A 366 -49.49 78.17 102.10
CA THR A 366 -49.07 78.08 100.72
C THR A 366 -47.79 77.26 100.71
N LEU A 367 -47.81 76.14 99.98
CA LEU A 367 -46.62 75.34 99.69
C LEU A 367 -45.54 76.28 99.13
N THR A 368 -44.31 76.18 99.65
CA THR A 368 -43.17 76.83 98.99
C THR A 368 -43.04 76.29 97.56
N SER A 369 -42.56 77.08 96.60
CA SER A 369 -42.56 76.66 95.19
C SER A 369 -41.77 75.37 94.94
N GLU A 370 -40.76 75.08 95.77
CA GLU A 370 -40.03 73.81 95.75
C GLU A 370 -40.91 72.64 96.20
N GLN A 371 -41.66 72.78 97.30
CA GLN A 371 -42.59 71.74 97.78
C GLN A 371 -43.81 71.57 96.87
N GLN A 372 -44.20 72.61 96.13
CA GLN A 372 -45.21 72.53 95.08
C GLN A 372 -44.71 71.81 93.82
N MET A 373 -43.40 71.90 93.50
CA MET A 373 -42.78 71.14 92.42
C MET A 373 -42.54 69.68 92.82
N GLU A 374 -42.14 69.43 94.05
CA GLU A 374 -41.86 68.08 94.56
C GLU A 374 -43.16 67.27 94.67
N VAL A 375 -44.25 67.86 95.16
CA VAL A 375 -45.60 67.24 95.13
C VAL A 375 -46.12 67.07 93.70
N ARG A 376 -45.71 67.95 92.75
CA ARG A 376 -46.08 67.79 91.33
C ARG A 376 -45.34 66.65 90.64
N ASN A 377 -44.10 66.38 91.04
CA ASN A 377 -43.24 65.38 90.41
C ASN A 377 -43.37 63.99 91.06
N ASP A 378 -43.57 63.89 92.37
CA ASP A 378 -43.53 62.60 93.08
C ASP A 378 -44.89 61.90 93.21
N HIS A 379 -45.99 62.63 92.99
CA HIS A 379 -47.34 62.07 93.07
C HIS A 379 -48.19 62.49 91.87
N LEU A 380 -48.01 61.80 90.73
CA LEU A 380 -48.83 61.92 89.53
C LEU A 380 -50.35 61.93 89.85
N LEU A 381 -50.79 61.09 90.79
CA LEU A 381 -52.18 61.03 91.24
C LEU A 381 -52.66 62.32 91.93
N VAL A 382 -51.79 62.96 92.72
CA VAL A 382 -52.09 64.22 93.41
C VAL A 382 -52.05 65.39 92.44
N SER A 383 -51.17 65.37 91.43
CA SER A 383 -51.18 66.35 90.33
C SER A 383 -52.49 66.29 89.53
N VAL A 384 -52.96 65.08 89.20
CA VAL A 384 -54.25 64.89 88.51
C VAL A 384 -55.42 65.37 89.38
N LEU A 385 -55.44 64.99 90.68
CA LEU A 385 -56.47 65.45 91.62
C LEU A 385 -56.42 66.97 91.88
N ALA A 386 -55.24 67.58 91.96
CA ALA A 386 -55.10 69.02 92.18
C ALA A 386 -55.51 69.82 90.94
N ALA A 387 -55.12 69.38 89.74
CA ALA A 387 -55.63 69.96 88.50
C ALA A 387 -57.16 69.83 88.41
N ARG A 388 -57.70 68.69 88.85
CA ARG A 388 -59.14 68.44 88.89
C ARG A 388 -59.87 69.33 89.87
N ILE A 389 -59.34 69.50 91.08
CA ILE A 389 -59.89 70.40 92.11
C ILE A 389 -59.83 71.84 91.60
N SER A 390 -58.74 72.27 90.96
CA SER A 390 -58.68 73.61 90.36
C SER A 390 -59.74 73.82 89.27
N VAL A 391 -59.99 72.83 88.40
CA VAL A 391 -61.09 72.92 87.41
C VAL A 391 -62.45 73.02 88.11
N LEU A 392 -62.70 72.21 89.15
CA LEU A 392 -63.95 72.26 89.92
C LEU A 392 -64.11 73.57 90.71
N GLU A 393 -63.02 74.13 91.23
CA GLU A 393 -63.01 75.42 91.89
C GLU A 393 -63.23 76.57 90.91
N GLU A 394 -62.67 76.48 89.71
CA GLU A 394 -62.89 77.45 88.63
C GLU A 394 -64.33 77.37 88.11
N GLN A 395 -64.89 76.16 87.96
CA GLN A 395 -66.31 75.95 87.69
C GLN A 395 -67.18 76.53 88.80
N ARG A 396 -66.86 76.27 90.08
CA ARG A 396 -67.57 76.86 91.23
C ARG A 396 -67.50 78.39 91.21
N LYS A 397 -66.36 78.97 90.85
CA LYS A 397 -66.17 80.42 90.77
C LYS A 397 -66.99 81.01 89.62
N THR A 398 -67.02 80.32 88.48
CA THR A 398 -67.83 80.69 87.31
C THR A 398 -69.31 80.60 87.61
N VAL A 399 -69.77 79.52 88.24
CA VAL A 399 -71.15 79.35 88.74
C VAL A 399 -71.48 80.44 89.77
N GLY A 400 -70.56 80.76 90.68
CA GLY A 400 -70.73 81.88 91.62
C GLY A 400 -70.86 83.24 90.93
N GLY A 401 -70.11 83.49 89.85
CA GLY A 401 -70.21 84.70 89.03
C GLY A 401 -71.51 84.77 88.25
N LEU A 402 -71.98 83.65 87.71
CA LEU A 402 -73.28 83.53 87.07
C LEU A 402 -74.42 83.78 88.08
N LEU A 403 -74.35 83.19 89.26
CA LEU A 403 -75.33 83.43 90.32
C LEU A 403 -75.31 84.88 90.84
N ALA A 404 -74.14 85.51 90.92
CA ALA A 404 -74.01 86.91 91.32
C ALA A 404 -74.60 87.86 90.25
N SER A 405 -74.38 87.58 88.97
CA SER A 405 -74.95 88.35 87.87
C SER A 405 -76.47 88.15 87.76
N ALA A 406 -76.98 86.92 87.97
CA ALA A 406 -78.42 86.68 88.09
C ALA A 406 -79.07 87.42 89.28
N ARG A 407 -78.33 87.63 90.39
CA ARG A 407 -78.84 88.34 91.57
C ARG A 407 -79.02 89.86 91.35
N GLY A 408 -78.44 90.42 90.29
CA GLY A 408 -78.57 91.83 89.91
C GLY A 408 -79.52 92.10 88.73
N MET A 409 -80.05 91.06 88.08
CA MET A 409 -80.86 91.18 86.86
C MET A 409 -82.34 90.99 87.17
N GLY A 410 -83.06 92.10 87.38
CA GLY A 410 -84.50 92.14 87.68
C GLY A 410 -85.43 91.78 86.51
N LYS A 411 -85.00 90.93 85.57
CA LYS A 411 -85.82 90.44 84.45
C LYS A 411 -85.83 88.91 84.43
N SER A 412 -87.03 88.34 84.48
CA SER A 412 -87.31 86.89 84.55
C SER A 412 -86.60 86.04 83.48
N ASN A 413 -86.29 86.61 82.31
CA ASN A 413 -85.69 85.84 81.20
C ASN A 413 -84.18 85.61 81.37
N ASP A 414 -83.49 86.46 82.14
CA ASP A 414 -82.04 86.34 82.36
C ASP A 414 -81.71 85.21 83.37
N VAL A 415 -82.62 84.93 84.31
CA VAL A 415 -82.43 83.87 85.31
C VAL A 415 -82.45 82.48 84.65
N SER A 416 -83.35 82.24 83.69
CA SER A 416 -83.43 80.94 82.98
C SER A 416 -82.17 80.67 82.13
N ALA A 417 -81.68 81.68 81.40
CA ALA A 417 -80.44 81.57 80.63
C ALA A 417 -79.23 81.30 81.54
N THR A 418 -79.20 81.92 82.72
CA THR A 418 -78.14 81.69 83.71
C THR A 418 -78.19 80.28 84.28
N VAL A 419 -79.38 79.71 84.51
CA VAL A 419 -79.54 78.32 85.00
C VAL A 419 -79.06 77.29 83.96
N GLU A 420 -79.36 77.49 82.67
CA GLU A 420 -78.86 76.60 81.61
C GLU A 420 -77.33 76.71 81.40
N GLN A 421 -76.76 77.91 81.57
CA GLN A 421 -75.30 78.07 81.60
C GLN A 421 -74.65 77.35 82.79
N ILE A 422 -75.32 77.32 83.95
CA ILE A 422 -74.84 76.56 85.12
C ILE A 422 -74.92 75.05 84.86
N ARG A 423 -75.98 74.57 84.19
CA ARG A 423 -76.13 73.14 83.84
C ARG A 423 -75.03 72.66 82.90
N THR A 424 -74.80 73.40 81.81
CA THR A 424 -73.77 73.05 80.81
C THR A 424 -72.35 73.04 81.41
N LEU A 425 -72.09 73.86 82.42
CA LEU A 425 -70.81 73.85 83.15
C LEU A 425 -70.62 72.61 84.06
N LEU A 426 -71.71 71.94 84.48
CA LEU A 426 -71.68 70.79 85.39
C LEU A 426 -71.80 69.43 84.68
N GLU A 427 -72.06 69.42 83.37
CA GLU A 427 -72.44 68.21 82.61
C GLU A 427 -71.30 67.30 82.10
N PRO A 428 -70.00 67.69 82.01
CA PRO A 428 -68.96 66.73 81.62
C PRO A 428 -68.72 65.65 82.69
N GLU A 429 -69.23 64.45 82.43
CA GLU A 429 -68.91 63.21 83.14
C GLU A 429 -67.44 62.87 82.91
N VAL A 430 -66.67 62.70 83.99
CA VAL A 430 -65.22 62.63 83.88
C VAL A 430 -64.74 61.19 83.90
N GLN A 431 -64.40 60.74 82.69
CA GLN A 431 -63.73 59.47 82.44
C GLN A 431 -62.27 59.58 82.90
N LEU A 432 -61.88 58.68 83.80
CA LEU A 432 -60.48 58.47 84.16
C LEU A 432 -59.84 57.65 83.04
N ASP A 433 -58.85 58.22 82.38
CA ASP A 433 -58.02 57.51 81.42
C ASP A 433 -57.11 56.55 82.20
N GLU A 434 -57.51 55.26 82.26
CA GLU A 434 -56.78 54.24 83.05
C GLU A 434 -55.37 53.98 82.51
N ASP A 435 -55.09 54.35 81.26
CA ASP A 435 -53.78 54.20 80.64
C ASP A 435 -52.72 55.13 81.26
N ALA A 436 -53.13 56.19 81.97
CA ALA A 436 -52.22 57.03 82.74
C ALA A 436 -51.92 56.50 84.16
N LEU A 437 -52.63 55.46 84.63
CA LEU A 437 -52.48 54.88 85.97
C LEU A 437 -51.51 53.69 86.02
N THR A 438 -51.15 53.11 84.87
CA THR A 438 -50.15 52.05 84.75
C THR A 438 -48.97 52.53 83.92
N GLY A 439 -48.01 53.20 84.56
CA GLY A 439 -46.75 53.54 83.90
C GLY A 439 -45.94 52.29 83.55
N ASP A 440 -46.01 51.89 82.29
CA ASP A 440 -44.95 51.26 81.49
C ASP A 440 -44.63 52.18 80.30
#